data_AF-A0A4Y8PVM2-F1
#
_entry.id   AF-A0A4Y8PVM2-F1
#
_cell.length_a   1.000
_cell.length_b   1.000
_cell.length_c   1.000
_cell.angle_alpha   90.00
_cell.angle_beta   90.00
_cell.angle_gamma   90.00
#
_symmetry.space_group_name_H-M   'P 1'
#
loop_
_entity.id
_entity.type
_entity.pdbx_description
1 polymer ?
#
loop_
_entity_poly.entity_id
_entity_poly.type
_entity_poly.pdbx_seq_one_letter_code
_entity_poly.pdbx_strand_id
1 'polypeptide(L)'
;MNSEDNTYGKRSAKHGRPGRQSNRRMAYRKLLLTIAVLVAVSVGVYGLGSIKGITTEEVFYGSPLLIRLAEKLYPESLSIPYKGKRIADREVRIEDPMYSGGTLTYTESPDARIEVTFVGSRIVWNGLRGNYSGQSKVYLDGQLLQTIDLYSLEAQPQAEIFASDWLTSGWHTLQLQATDQANPASLGHVLSLDYFLVTTSDGEQRLEDADPLVKYIHPNHYYYLQFLFRKTLHMLMYFTFTSLLMFGIRAAAKGRYLWLGPAALLLVACADEYHQAFIPGRTPSFEDVLTDSIGIVLAGILWGLLLRNKRRHAGGDLP
;
A
#
# COMPACT_ATOMS: atom_id res chain seq x y z
N MET A 1 91.74 -13.27 -16.10
CA MET A 1 91.79 -14.43 -17.00
C MET A 1 90.40 -15.05 -16.98
N ASN A 2 89.75 -15.02 -18.15
CA ASN A 2 88.40 -15.53 -18.52
C ASN A 2 87.19 -14.86 -17.84
N SER A 3 86.29 -14.12 -18.51
CA SER A 3 85.53 -14.21 -19.78
C SER A 3 84.12 -14.78 -19.60
N GLU A 4 83.12 -13.93 -19.88
CA GLU A 4 81.76 -14.23 -20.42
C GLU A 4 80.77 -14.96 -19.46
N ASP A 5 79.45 -14.76 -19.43
CA ASP A 5 78.49 -14.05 -20.28
C ASP A 5 77.18 -13.76 -19.49
N ASN A 6 76.35 -12.89 -20.05
CA ASN A 6 74.98 -12.46 -19.74
C ASN A 6 73.98 -13.51 -19.20
N THR A 7 73.03 -13.06 -18.36
CA THR A 7 71.64 -12.74 -18.80
C THR A 7 70.69 -12.37 -17.63
N TYR A 8 70.03 -11.22 -17.80
CA TYR A 8 68.65 -10.86 -17.46
C TYR A 8 67.91 -11.48 -16.25
N GLY A 9 67.41 -10.61 -15.35
CA GLY A 9 66.24 -10.95 -14.53
C GLY A 9 65.89 -9.97 -13.40
N LYS A 10 65.21 -8.87 -13.72
CA LYS A 10 64.54 -7.96 -12.78
C LYS A 10 63.71 -8.75 -11.73
N ARG A 11 64.07 -8.70 -10.45
CA ARG A 11 63.13 -9.04 -9.35
C ARG A 11 62.37 -7.79 -8.92
N SER A 12 61.17 -7.64 -9.48
CA SER A 12 60.16 -6.68 -9.03
C SER A 12 59.57 -7.15 -7.69
N ALA A 13 59.63 -6.28 -6.68
CA ALA A 13 58.98 -6.47 -5.40
C ALA A 13 57.45 -6.46 -5.57
N LYS A 14 56.79 -7.60 -5.35
CA LYS A 14 55.32 -7.67 -5.19
C LYS A 14 54.94 -7.09 -3.81
N HIS A 15 54.59 -5.81 -3.79
CA HIS A 15 53.73 -5.25 -2.74
C HIS A 15 52.30 -5.80 -2.92
N GLY A 16 51.90 -6.74 -2.07
CA GLY A 16 50.51 -7.20 -1.98
C GLY A 16 49.62 -6.08 -1.40
N ARG A 17 48.66 -5.58 -2.18
CA ARG A 17 47.70 -4.55 -1.72
C ARG A 17 46.67 -5.16 -0.74
N PRO A 18 46.59 -4.72 0.53
CA PRO A 18 45.64 -5.25 1.52
C PRO A 18 44.21 -4.68 1.41
N GLY A 19 43.91 -3.84 0.41
CA GLY A 19 42.67 -3.06 0.35
C GLY A 19 41.42 -3.77 -0.19
N ARG A 20 41.54 -4.82 -1.02
CA ARG A 20 40.39 -5.36 -1.77
C ARG A 20 39.56 -6.38 -1.00
N GLN A 21 40.17 -7.12 -0.08
CA GLN A 21 39.52 -8.15 0.74
C GLN A 21 38.83 -7.56 1.98
N SER A 22 39.40 -6.48 2.55
CA SER A 22 38.82 -5.70 3.65
C SER A 22 37.52 -5.00 3.25
N ASN A 23 37.50 -4.32 2.09
CA ASN A 23 36.30 -3.64 1.59
C ASN A 23 35.13 -4.60 1.29
N ARG A 24 35.42 -5.81 0.80
CA ARG A 24 34.38 -6.84 0.60
C ARG A 24 33.81 -7.34 1.92
N ARG A 25 34.64 -7.63 2.92
CA ARG A 25 34.18 -8.05 4.26
C ARG A 25 33.34 -6.97 4.94
N MET A 26 33.70 -5.70 4.74
CA MET A 26 32.97 -4.55 5.26
C MET A 26 31.62 -4.36 4.54
N ALA A 27 31.57 -4.54 3.22
CA ALA A 27 30.33 -4.52 2.44
C ALA A 27 29.38 -5.67 2.83
N TYR A 28 29.89 -6.88 3.04
CA TYR A 28 29.10 -8.01 3.53
C TYR A 28 28.57 -7.79 4.96
N ARG A 29 29.37 -7.20 5.85
CA ARG A 29 28.92 -6.83 7.19
C ARG A 29 27.84 -5.75 7.15
N LYS A 30 27.99 -4.74 6.30
CA LYS A 30 26.96 -3.70 6.10
C LYS A 30 25.67 -4.29 5.54
N LEU A 31 25.75 -5.15 4.52
CA LEU A 31 24.59 -5.84 3.95
C LEU A 31 23.88 -6.75 4.97
N LEU A 32 24.63 -7.53 5.76
CA LEU A 32 24.06 -8.37 6.82
C LEU A 32 23.42 -7.53 7.93
N LEU A 33 24.01 -6.39 8.30
CA LEU A 33 23.42 -5.47 9.27
C LEU A 33 22.14 -4.83 8.73
N THR A 34 22.13 -4.42 7.46
CA THR A 34 20.94 -3.87 6.79
C THR A 34 19.83 -4.91 6.72
N ILE A 35 20.13 -6.16 6.37
CA ILE A 35 19.15 -7.26 6.38
C ILE A 35 18.68 -7.54 7.81
N ALA A 36 19.56 -7.58 8.81
CA ALA A 36 19.18 -7.79 10.20
C ALA A 36 18.28 -6.66 10.75
N VAL A 37 18.53 -5.41 10.35
CA VAL A 37 17.67 -4.26 10.70
C VAL A 37 16.32 -4.37 10.00
N LEU A 38 16.28 -4.72 8.72
CA LEU A 38 15.02 -4.92 7.99
C LEU A 38 14.20 -6.07 8.57
N VAL A 39 14.86 -7.15 9.00
CA VAL A 39 14.24 -8.29 9.69
C VAL A 39 13.77 -7.89 11.08
N ALA A 40 14.56 -7.13 11.86
CA ALA A 40 14.15 -6.67 13.18
C ALA A 40 12.98 -5.68 13.12
N VAL A 41 12.95 -4.82 12.09
CA VAL A 41 11.80 -3.95 11.81
C VAL A 41 10.58 -4.77 11.40
N SER A 42 10.76 -5.79 10.56
CA SER A 42 9.66 -6.68 10.15
C SER A 42 9.14 -7.53 11.32
N VAL A 43 10.02 -8.15 12.11
CA VAL A 43 9.66 -8.96 13.29
C VAL A 43 9.10 -8.09 14.42
N GLY A 44 9.60 -6.87 14.61
CA GLY A 44 9.06 -5.93 15.59
C GLY A 44 7.66 -5.43 15.23
N VAL A 45 7.40 -5.21 13.94
CA VAL A 45 6.07 -4.83 13.43
C VAL A 45 5.08 -6.00 13.51
N TYR A 46 5.50 -7.24 13.25
CA TYR A 46 4.59 -8.40 13.31
C TYR A 46 4.42 -9.00 14.72
N GLY A 47 5.47 -9.01 15.54
CA GLY A 47 5.48 -9.66 16.86
C GLY A 47 4.66 -8.94 17.92
N LEU A 48 4.52 -7.61 17.84
CA LEU A 48 3.71 -6.82 18.77
C LEU A 48 2.20 -6.90 18.48
N GLY A 49 1.82 -7.23 17.25
CA GLY A 49 0.42 -7.39 16.81
C GLY A 49 -0.26 -8.66 17.30
N SER A 50 0.41 -9.80 17.15
CA SER A 50 -0.14 -11.11 17.50
C SER A 50 -0.41 -11.30 19.00
N ILE A 51 0.23 -10.52 19.88
CA ILE A 51 0.05 -10.65 21.35
C ILE A 51 -1.26 -9.98 21.82
N LYS A 52 -1.87 -9.11 21.02
CA LYS A 52 -3.03 -8.30 21.44
C LYS A 52 -4.33 -8.56 20.65
N GLY A 53 -4.36 -9.56 19.77
CA GLY A 53 -5.53 -9.82 18.92
C GLY A 53 -5.82 -8.69 17.92
N ILE A 54 -4.81 -7.87 17.65
CA ILE A 54 -4.86 -6.73 16.72
C ILE A 54 -4.63 -7.31 15.31
N THR A 55 -5.52 -7.02 14.38
CA THR A 55 -5.39 -7.50 13.00
C THR A 55 -4.13 -6.92 12.35
N THR A 56 -3.52 -7.62 11.39
CA THR A 56 -2.29 -7.18 10.70
C THR A 56 -2.40 -5.80 10.05
N GLU A 57 -3.63 -5.34 9.82
CA GLU A 57 -3.94 -4.00 9.32
C GLU A 57 -3.76 -2.95 10.42
N GLU A 58 -4.31 -3.16 11.62
CA GLU A 58 -4.25 -2.23 12.75
C GLU A 58 -2.81 -1.98 13.28
N VAL A 59 -1.91 -2.97 13.21
CA VAL A 59 -0.49 -2.80 13.62
C VAL A 59 0.29 -1.97 12.60
N PHE A 60 -0.06 -2.11 11.32
CA PHE A 60 0.54 -1.35 10.23
C PHE A 60 0.11 0.12 10.28
N TYR A 61 -1.16 0.38 10.63
CA TYR A 61 -1.71 1.71 10.89
C TYR A 61 -1.31 2.29 12.26
N GLY A 62 -0.76 1.49 13.19
CA GLY A 62 -0.29 1.92 14.51
C GLY A 62 1.22 2.16 14.61
N SER A 63 2.00 1.91 13.55
CA SER A 63 3.47 2.06 13.55
C SER A 63 3.88 3.53 13.41
N PRO A 64 4.44 4.17 14.45
CA PRO A 64 4.79 5.59 14.39
C PRO A 64 5.84 5.92 13.32
N LEU A 65 6.64 4.93 12.90
CA LEU A 65 7.65 5.10 11.87
C LEU A 65 7.08 5.05 10.45
N LEU A 66 6.09 4.18 10.19
CA LEU A 66 5.44 4.09 8.88
C LEU A 66 4.45 5.24 8.68
N ILE A 67 3.77 5.65 9.75
CA ILE A 67 2.97 6.88 9.76
C ILE A 67 3.88 8.07 9.45
N ARG A 68 5.03 8.23 10.13
CA ARG A 68 6.00 9.31 9.82
C ARG A 68 6.59 9.26 8.41
N LEU A 69 6.74 8.08 7.83
CA LEU A 69 7.21 7.92 6.46
C LEU A 69 6.10 8.27 5.46
N ALA A 70 4.86 7.88 5.73
CA ALA A 70 3.68 8.25 4.94
C ALA A 70 3.38 9.76 5.05
N GLU A 71 3.44 10.34 6.26
CA GLU A 71 3.38 11.79 6.55
C GLU A 71 4.42 12.57 5.72
N LYS A 72 5.60 11.99 5.52
CA LYS A 72 6.70 12.62 4.78
C LYS A 72 6.60 12.45 3.26
N LEU A 73 5.92 11.41 2.79
CA LEU A 73 5.77 11.09 1.36
C LEU A 73 4.45 11.63 0.78
N TYR A 74 3.41 11.77 1.61
CA TYR A 74 2.05 12.19 1.24
C TYR A 74 1.43 13.09 2.32
N PRO A 75 1.98 14.31 2.52
CA PRO A 75 1.67 15.20 3.65
C PRO A 75 0.23 15.71 3.70
N GLU A 76 -0.58 15.52 2.65
CA GLU A 76 -1.96 16.03 2.57
C GLU A 76 -3.05 15.01 2.93
N SER A 77 -2.68 13.78 3.33
CA SER A 77 -3.64 12.66 3.45
C SER A 77 -4.18 12.37 4.86
N LEU A 78 -3.81 13.15 5.88
CA LEU A 78 -4.22 12.83 7.26
C LEU A 78 -4.28 14.07 8.16
N SER A 79 -5.44 14.73 8.20
CA SER A 79 -5.83 15.59 9.32
C SER A 79 -7.33 15.85 9.32
N ILE A 80 -8.11 15.17 10.18
CA ILE A 80 -9.24 15.66 11.00
C ILE A 80 -9.52 14.56 12.09
N PRO A 81 -9.93 14.91 13.33
CA PRO A 81 -10.27 13.95 14.38
C PRO A 81 -11.52 13.11 14.04
N TYR A 82 -11.38 11.80 14.18
CA TYR A 82 -12.31 10.76 13.70
C TYR A 82 -13.43 10.44 14.70
N LYS A 83 -14.70 10.47 14.25
CA LYS A 83 -15.88 9.97 14.97
C LYS A 83 -16.95 9.36 14.04
N GLY A 84 -16.53 8.68 12.97
CA GLY A 84 -17.42 8.05 11.97
C GLY A 84 -17.20 6.55 11.80
N LYS A 85 -18.16 5.86 11.17
CA LYS A 85 -18.05 4.44 10.78
C LYS A 85 -17.58 4.37 9.33
N ARG A 86 -16.50 3.63 9.07
CA ARG A 86 -16.07 3.29 7.69
C ARG A 86 -17.04 2.28 7.10
N ILE A 87 -17.60 2.56 5.93
CA ILE A 87 -18.61 1.70 5.28
C ILE A 87 -18.02 0.90 4.10
N ALA A 88 -16.92 1.38 3.57
CA ALA A 88 -15.86 0.64 2.91
C ALA A 88 -14.55 1.29 3.38
N ASP A 89 -13.37 0.71 3.18
CA ASP A 89 -12.09 1.19 3.75
C ASP A 89 -11.68 2.66 3.45
N ARG A 90 -12.53 3.44 2.75
CA ARG A 90 -12.20 4.71 2.09
C ARG A 90 -13.28 5.79 2.20
N GLU A 91 -14.55 5.41 2.41
CA GLU A 91 -15.65 6.33 2.73
C GLU A 91 -15.85 6.37 4.24
N VAL A 92 -16.01 7.58 4.76
CA VAL A 92 -16.39 7.78 6.16
C VAL A 92 -17.81 8.31 6.17
N ARG A 93 -18.70 7.57 6.82
CA ARG A 93 -20.02 8.08 7.18
C ARG A 93 -19.96 8.56 8.62
N ILE A 94 -20.36 9.80 8.81
CA ILE A 94 -20.53 10.38 10.14
C ILE A 94 -22.01 10.42 10.47
N GLU A 95 -22.33 10.16 11.73
CA GLU A 95 -23.66 10.32 12.29
C GLU A 95 -23.71 11.67 13.01
N ASP A 96 -24.52 12.60 12.50
CA ASP A 96 -24.73 13.90 13.09
C ASP A 96 -26.13 14.42 12.72
N PRO A 97 -26.97 14.80 13.71
CA PRO A 97 -28.33 15.27 13.48
C PRO A 97 -28.42 16.57 12.67
N MET A 98 -27.30 17.28 12.41
CA MET A 98 -27.30 18.45 11.54
C MET A 98 -27.49 18.13 10.05
N TYR A 99 -27.36 16.86 9.64
CA TYR A 99 -27.53 16.40 8.26
C TYR A 99 -28.88 15.71 8.03
N SER A 100 -29.31 15.63 6.78
CA SER A 100 -30.51 14.85 6.43
C SER A 100 -30.26 13.37 6.70
N GLY A 101 -31.31 12.65 7.09
CA GLY A 101 -31.16 11.26 7.54
C GLY A 101 -30.29 11.06 8.80
N GLY A 102 -29.72 12.13 9.37
CA GLY A 102 -28.76 12.08 10.47
C GLY A 102 -27.35 11.64 10.06
N THR A 103 -27.03 11.60 8.77
CA THR A 103 -25.73 11.13 8.27
C THR A 103 -25.15 12.00 7.16
N LEU A 104 -23.81 12.03 7.08
CA LEU A 104 -23.08 12.58 5.95
C LEU A 104 -22.03 11.56 5.52
N THR A 105 -21.94 11.27 4.24
CA THR A 105 -20.86 10.46 3.67
C THR A 105 -19.86 11.37 2.99
N TYR A 106 -18.57 11.16 3.24
CA TYR A 106 -17.52 11.96 2.62
C TYR A 106 -16.30 11.12 2.22
N THR A 107 -15.52 11.71 1.30
CA THR A 107 -14.23 11.17 0.83
C THR A 107 -13.19 12.28 0.77
N GLU A 108 -11.97 11.94 1.14
CA GLU A 108 -10.75 12.74 0.93
C GLU A 108 -9.90 12.16 -0.21
N SER A 109 -10.29 11.03 -0.78
CA SER A 109 -9.50 10.40 -1.85
C SER A 109 -9.64 11.18 -3.16
N PRO A 110 -8.54 11.68 -3.75
CA PRO A 110 -8.58 12.30 -5.06
C PRO A 110 -9.13 11.34 -6.11
N ASP A 111 -9.81 11.90 -7.11
CA ASP A 111 -10.49 11.21 -8.21
C ASP A 111 -11.62 10.24 -7.78
N ALA A 112 -11.91 10.11 -6.48
CA ALA A 112 -13.09 9.38 -6.00
C ALA A 112 -14.36 10.00 -6.59
N ARG A 113 -15.31 9.16 -6.95
CA ARG A 113 -16.57 9.55 -7.57
C ARG A 113 -17.75 9.15 -6.73
N ILE A 114 -18.76 10.01 -6.72
CA ILE A 114 -20.09 9.74 -6.22
C ILE A 114 -21.01 9.81 -7.44
N GLU A 115 -21.65 8.71 -7.80
CA GLU A 115 -22.51 8.57 -8.96
C GLU A 115 -23.93 8.24 -8.52
N VAL A 116 -24.92 8.94 -9.05
CA VAL A 116 -26.33 8.63 -8.85
C VAL A 116 -27.05 8.60 -10.19
N THR A 117 -27.80 7.54 -10.43
CA THR A 117 -28.68 7.43 -11.59
C THR A 117 -30.11 7.73 -11.16
N PHE A 118 -30.79 8.62 -11.86
CA PHE A 118 -32.13 9.07 -11.52
C PHE A 118 -33.04 9.16 -12.75
N VAL A 119 -34.36 9.14 -12.50
CA VAL A 119 -35.39 9.44 -13.50
C VAL A 119 -36.09 10.72 -13.08
N GLY A 120 -35.93 11.79 -13.85
CA GLY A 120 -36.45 13.09 -13.46
C GLY A 120 -36.13 14.20 -14.45
N SER A 121 -36.48 15.43 -14.08
CA SER A 121 -36.24 16.64 -14.89
C SER A 121 -35.30 17.63 -14.21
N ARG A 122 -34.84 17.35 -12.99
CA ARG A 122 -33.86 18.19 -12.28
C ARG A 122 -33.21 17.39 -11.16
N ILE A 123 -31.94 17.67 -10.88
CA ILE A 123 -31.24 17.16 -9.70
C ILE A 123 -30.49 18.29 -8.98
N VAL A 124 -30.52 18.24 -7.65
CA VAL A 124 -29.80 19.16 -6.75
C VAL A 124 -28.93 18.33 -5.82
N TRP A 125 -27.67 18.72 -5.65
CA TRP A 125 -26.72 18.11 -4.73
C TRP A 125 -26.57 18.98 -3.49
N ASN A 126 -26.87 18.38 -2.34
CA ASN A 126 -26.71 19.01 -1.03
C ASN A 126 -25.63 18.29 -0.21
N GLY A 127 -24.89 19.06 0.58
CA GLY A 127 -23.76 18.55 1.36
C GLY A 127 -23.17 19.58 2.30
N LEU A 128 -21.93 19.33 2.75
CA LEU A 128 -21.19 20.25 3.60
C LEU A 128 -20.28 21.15 2.74
N ARG A 129 -20.49 22.47 2.83
CA ARG A 129 -19.44 23.45 2.55
C ARG A 129 -18.72 23.79 3.86
N GLY A 130 -17.40 23.74 3.87
CA GLY A 130 -16.63 23.91 5.11
C GLY A 130 -15.15 24.14 4.86
N ASN A 131 -14.42 24.35 5.95
CA ASN A 131 -13.01 24.75 5.90
C ASN A 131 -12.05 23.59 5.59
N TYR A 132 -12.56 22.36 5.48
CA TYR A 132 -11.81 21.19 4.98
C TYR A 132 -12.29 20.74 3.59
N SER A 133 -13.28 21.42 3.00
CA SER A 133 -13.87 21.00 1.73
C SER A 133 -12.97 21.36 0.54
N GLY A 134 -12.96 20.49 -0.47
CA GLY A 134 -12.13 20.64 -1.67
C GLY A 134 -12.85 21.23 -2.87
N GLN A 135 -12.29 21.03 -4.05
CA GLN A 135 -12.97 21.24 -5.31
C GLN A 135 -13.53 19.92 -5.85
N SER A 136 -14.72 19.98 -6.44
CA SER A 136 -15.37 18.83 -7.06
C SER A 136 -15.75 19.13 -8.50
N LYS A 137 -15.50 18.20 -9.40
CA LYS A 137 -16.00 18.25 -10.79
C LYS A 137 -17.38 17.60 -10.83
N VAL A 138 -18.34 18.32 -11.41
CA VAL A 138 -19.72 17.85 -11.59
C VAL A 138 -19.94 17.51 -13.05
N TYR A 139 -20.30 16.25 -13.29
CA TYR A 139 -20.65 15.74 -14.60
C TYR A 139 -22.12 15.35 -14.61
N LEU A 140 -22.80 15.66 -15.72
CA LEU A 140 -24.15 15.19 -16.00
C LEU A 140 -24.14 14.43 -17.32
N ASP A 141 -24.64 13.19 -17.30
CA ASP A 141 -24.65 12.29 -18.45
C ASP A 141 -23.27 12.13 -19.13
N GLY A 142 -22.23 12.13 -18.30
CA GLY A 142 -20.82 12.01 -18.74
C GLY A 142 -20.18 13.30 -19.22
N GLN A 143 -20.93 14.39 -19.38
CA GLN A 143 -20.39 15.70 -19.75
C GLN A 143 -20.02 16.50 -18.51
N LEU A 144 -18.79 17.03 -18.45
CA LEU A 144 -18.37 17.96 -17.41
C LEU A 144 -19.19 19.25 -17.54
N LEU A 145 -19.94 19.60 -16.51
CA LEU A 145 -20.69 20.85 -16.44
C LEU A 145 -19.87 21.95 -15.78
N GLN A 146 -19.29 21.67 -14.61
CA GLN A 146 -18.51 22.66 -13.87
C GLN A 146 -17.58 22.03 -12.83
N THR A 147 -16.63 22.82 -12.34
CA THR A 147 -15.82 22.53 -11.16
C THR A 147 -16.23 23.50 -10.05
N ILE A 148 -16.62 22.98 -8.89
CA ILE A 148 -17.17 23.75 -7.77
C ILE A 148 -16.19 23.72 -6.60
N ASP A 149 -15.84 24.90 -6.07
CA ASP A 149 -15.16 25.04 -4.80
C ASP A 149 -16.17 24.94 -3.65
N LEU A 150 -16.01 23.92 -2.81
CA LEU A 150 -16.86 23.65 -1.65
C LEU A 150 -16.39 24.39 -0.39
N TYR A 151 -15.27 25.11 -0.46
CA TYR A 151 -14.73 25.81 0.71
C TYR A 151 -15.72 26.84 1.27
N SER A 152 -15.77 26.90 2.59
CA SER A 152 -16.38 27.97 3.36
C SER A 152 -15.64 28.09 4.69
N LEU A 153 -15.35 29.32 5.15
CA LEU A 153 -14.70 29.53 6.45
C LEU A 153 -15.60 29.06 7.60
N GLU A 154 -16.90 29.34 7.50
CA GLU A 154 -17.92 28.86 8.42
C GLU A 154 -18.62 27.63 7.82
N ALA A 155 -18.82 26.59 8.62
CA ALA A 155 -19.47 25.36 8.17
C ALA A 155 -20.93 25.61 7.79
N GLN A 156 -21.32 25.18 6.60
CA GLN A 156 -22.68 25.23 6.06
C GLN A 156 -23.15 23.80 5.77
N PRO A 157 -23.75 23.11 6.76
CA PRO A 157 -24.34 21.80 6.55
C PRO A 157 -25.60 21.91 5.67
N GLN A 158 -25.92 20.84 4.95
CA GLN A 158 -27.05 20.77 4.00
C GLN A 158 -27.06 21.88 2.93
N ALA A 159 -25.91 22.48 2.63
CA ALA A 159 -25.81 23.54 1.64
C ALA A 159 -26.16 23.00 0.25
N GLU A 160 -26.95 23.77 -0.51
CA GLU A 160 -27.13 23.53 -1.94
C GLU A 160 -25.82 23.84 -2.66
N ILE A 161 -25.12 22.79 -3.09
CA ILE A 161 -23.81 22.91 -3.73
C ILE A 161 -23.98 23.06 -5.24
N PHE A 162 -24.93 22.34 -5.81
CA PHE A 162 -25.20 22.32 -7.24
C PHE A 162 -26.67 22.07 -7.51
N ALA A 163 -27.22 22.76 -8.51
CA ALA A 163 -28.48 22.40 -9.14
C ALA A 163 -28.28 22.30 -10.65
N SER A 164 -28.82 21.25 -11.26
CA SER A 164 -28.89 21.17 -12.72
C SER A 164 -29.86 22.22 -13.26
N ASP A 165 -29.64 22.61 -14.52
CA ASP A 165 -30.71 23.18 -15.34
C ASP A 165 -31.88 22.19 -15.45
N TRP A 166 -33.02 22.68 -15.95
CA TRP A 166 -34.15 21.80 -16.27
C TRP A 166 -33.79 20.87 -17.43
N LEU A 167 -33.98 19.59 -17.20
CA LEU A 167 -33.72 18.50 -18.13
C LEU A 167 -35.02 18.02 -18.73
N THR A 168 -34.93 17.35 -19.89
CA THR A 168 -36.07 16.58 -20.40
C THR A 168 -36.31 15.43 -19.43
N SER A 169 -37.57 15.19 -19.03
CA SER A 169 -37.86 14.08 -18.12
C SER A 169 -37.40 12.75 -18.72
N GLY A 170 -36.51 12.06 -18.01
CA GLY A 170 -35.89 10.83 -18.49
C GLY A 170 -34.82 10.30 -17.55
N TRP A 171 -34.08 9.30 -18.03
CA TRP A 171 -32.94 8.72 -17.32
C TRP A 171 -31.72 9.64 -17.43
N HIS A 172 -31.14 9.96 -16.29
CA HIS A 172 -29.93 10.79 -16.18
C HIS A 172 -28.96 10.20 -15.16
N THR A 173 -27.68 10.56 -15.28
CA THR A 173 -26.64 10.22 -14.31
C THR A 173 -25.89 11.48 -13.90
N LEU A 174 -25.91 11.77 -12.60
CA LEU A 174 -25.04 12.79 -12.01
C LEU A 174 -23.81 12.10 -11.43
N GLN A 175 -22.64 12.63 -11.74
CA GLN A 175 -21.37 12.19 -11.17
C GLN A 175 -20.63 13.38 -10.56
N LEU A 176 -20.27 13.24 -9.30
CA LEU A 176 -19.37 14.13 -8.58
C LEU A 176 -18.00 13.47 -8.55
N GLN A 177 -16.94 14.20 -8.87
CA GLN A 177 -15.57 13.68 -8.79
C GLN A 177 -14.73 14.59 -7.90
N ALA A 178 -14.20 14.00 -6.82
CA ALA A 178 -13.24 14.65 -5.94
C ALA A 178 -11.96 15.00 -6.71
N THR A 179 -11.35 16.12 -6.36
CA THR A 179 -10.07 16.54 -6.91
C THR A 179 -9.03 16.63 -5.79
N ASP A 180 -7.76 16.74 -6.18
CA ASP A 180 -6.67 17.11 -5.29
C ASP A 180 -6.52 18.64 -5.13
N GLN A 181 -7.46 19.42 -5.70
CA GLN A 181 -7.44 20.87 -5.64
C GLN A 181 -8.41 21.37 -4.55
N ALA A 182 -8.05 22.47 -3.91
CA ALA A 182 -8.88 23.14 -2.92
C ALA A 182 -8.60 24.65 -2.92
N ASN A 183 -9.46 25.40 -2.26
CA ASN A 183 -9.15 26.77 -1.89
C ASN A 183 -7.83 26.81 -1.08
N PRO A 184 -6.91 27.76 -1.30
CA PRO A 184 -5.68 27.86 -0.50
C PRO A 184 -5.91 28.05 1.01
N ALA A 185 -7.08 28.54 1.42
CA ALA A 185 -7.47 28.67 2.82
C ALA A 185 -8.14 27.40 3.39
N SER A 186 -8.41 26.39 2.55
CA SER A 186 -8.93 25.10 2.99
C SER A 186 -7.84 24.28 3.69
N LEU A 187 -8.24 23.54 4.71
CA LEU A 187 -7.41 22.63 5.49
C LEU A 187 -7.44 21.20 4.92
N GLY A 188 -8.21 20.97 3.86
CA GLY A 188 -8.35 19.67 3.21
C GLY A 188 -9.03 19.78 1.83
N HIS A 189 -9.31 18.62 1.23
CA HIS A 189 -9.95 18.51 -0.08
C HIS A 189 -11.16 17.58 -0.05
N VAL A 190 -11.96 17.66 1.02
CA VAL A 190 -13.11 16.79 1.24
C VAL A 190 -14.20 17.03 0.18
N LEU A 191 -14.66 15.94 -0.44
CA LEU A 191 -15.93 15.85 -1.15
C LEU A 191 -16.95 15.19 -0.21
N SER A 192 -18.11 15.84 -0.01
CA SER A 192 -19.18 15.32 0.85
C SER A 192 -20.51 15.19 0.11
N LEU A 193 -21.32 14.24 0.55
CA LEU A 193 -22.72 14.09 0.16
C LEU A 193 -23.57 13.95 1.43
N ASP A 194 -24.60 14.78 1.51
CA ASP A 194 -25.70 14.64 2.47
C ASP A 194 -26.89 13.99 1.76
N TYR A 195 -27.42 14.64 0.72
CA TYR A 195 -28.48 14.06 -0.11
C TYR A 195 -28.54 14.70 -1.50
N PHE A 196 -29.27 14.05 -2.39
CA PHE A 196 -29.76 14.64 -3.63
C PHE A 196 -31.26 14.94 -3.53
N LEU A 197 -31.71 16.03 -4.16
CA LEU A 197 -33.12 16.24 -4.48
C LEU A 197 -33.31 16.02 -5.97
N VAL A 198 -34.27 15.16 -6.33
CA VAL A 198 -34.63 14.86 -7.72
C VAL A 198 -36.06 15.31 -7.95
N THR A 199 -36.27 16.19 -8.93
CA THR A 199 -37.62 16.54 -9.38
C THR A 199 -38.10 15.50 -10.39
N THR A 200 -39.19 14.81 -10.06
CA THR A 200 -39.85 13.78 -10.88
C THR A 200 -41.23 14.25 -11.33
N SER A 201 -41.96 13.43 -12.10
CA SER A 201 -43.37 13.69 -12.42
C SER A 201 -44.27 13.76 -11.19
N ASP A 202 -43.88 13.07 -10.11
CA ASP A 202 -44.69 12.88 -8.91
C ASP A 202 -44.31 13.87 -7.80
N GLY A 203 -43.38 14.79 -8.08
CA GLY A 203 -42.86 15.78 -7.14
C GLY A 203 -41.36 15.62 -6.88
N GLU A 204 -40.88 16.25 -5.81
CA GLU A 204 -39.48 16.15 -5.39
C GLU A 204 -39.25 14.91 -4.51
N GLN A 205 -38.28 14.10 -4.91
CA GLN A 205 -37.79 12.95 -4.17
C GLN A 205 -36.41 13.27 -3.58
N ARG A 206 -36.21 12.93 -2.31
CA ARG A 206 -34.89 12.97 -1.67
C ARG A 206 -34.22 11.61 -1.74
N LEU A 207 -32.95 11.58 -2.16
CA LEU A 207 -32.06 10.42 -2.12
C LEU A 207 -30.96 10.71 -1.10
N GLU A 208 -31.03 10.09 0.07
CA GLU A 208 -30.04 10.27 1.14
C GLU A 208 -28.66 9.70 0.73
N ASP A 209 -27.59 10.09 1.44
CA ASP A 209 -26.23 9.58 1.23
C ASP A 209 -26.11 8.04 1.31
N ALA A 210 -27.04 7.40 2.01
CA ALA A 210 -27.14 5.95 2.14
C ALA A 210 -28.11 5.28 1.16
N ASP A 211 -28.70 6.02 0.22
CA ASP A 211 -29.65 5.49 -0.74
C ASP A 211 -28.98 4.45 -1.68
N PRO A 212 -29.61 3.29 -1.96
CA PRO A 212 -29.05 2.27 -2.84
C PRO A 212 -28.72 2.71 -4.28
N LEU A 213 -29.31 3.81 -4.75
CA LEU A 213 -29.02 4.38 -6.07
C LEU A 213 -27.72 5.19 -6.09
N VAL A 214 -27.21 5.60 -4.94
CA VAL A 214 -25.95 6.32 -4.79
C VAL A 214 -24.80 5.32 -4.75
N LYS A 215 -23.87 5.48 -5.68
CA LYS A 215 -22.67 4.65 -5.82
C LYS A 215 -21.44 5.47 -5.52
N TYR A 216 -20.57 4.92 -4.69
CA TYR A 216 -19.28 5.51 -4.39
C TYR A 216 -18.19 4.68 -5.06
N ILE A 217 -17.35 5.33 -5.86
CA ILE A 217 -16.36 4.69 -6.74
C ILE A 217 -15.00 5.33 -6.50
N HIS A 218 -14.04 4.54 -6.02
CA HIS A 218 -12.68 5.02 -5.77
C HIS A 218 -11.70 4.57 -6.87
N PRO A 219 -10.92 5.47 -7.47
CA PRO A 219 -9.81 5.10 -8.33
C PRO A 219 -8.70 4.48 -7.50
N ASN A 220 -8.26 3.33 -7.96
CA ASN A 220 -7.42 2.39 -7.23
C ASN A 220 -5.92 2.76 -7.22
N HIS A 221 -5.53 4.04 -7.08
CA HIS A 221 -4.11 4.41 -7.05
C HIS A 221 -3.36 3.80 -5.85
N TYR A 222 -3.99 3.72 -4.68
CA TYR A 222 -3.42 3.09 -3.48
C TYR A 222 -3.47 1.55 -3.50
N TYR A 223 -4.46 0.96 -4.20
CA TYR A 223 -4.57 -0.50 -4.32
C TYR A 223 -3.31 -1.09 -4.96
N TYR A 224 -2.82 -0.50 -6.05
CA TYR A 224 -1.62 -1.01 -6.73
C TYR A 224 -0.35 -0.85 -5.90
N LEU A 225 -0.20 0.26 -5.18
CA LEU A 225 0.96 0.47 -4.30
C LEU A 225 0.90 -0.45 -3.08
N GLN A 226 -0.24 -0.57 -2.41
CA GLN A 226 -0.43 -1.47 -1.27
C GLN A 226 -0.25 -2.93 -1.68
N PHE A 227 -0.82 -3.32 -2.82
CA PHE A 227 -0.61 -4.65 -3.43
C PHE A 227 0.88 -4.88 -3.66
N LEU A 228 1.58 -3.93 -4.30
CA LEU A 228 3.01 -4.04 -4.56
C LEU A 228 3.83 -4.15 -3.26
N PHE A 229 3.54 -3.32 -2.25
CA PHE A 229 4.22 -3.34 -0.96
C PHE A 229 3.98 -4.63 -0.19
N ARG A 230 2.73 -5.10 -0.08
CA ARG A 230 2.39 -6.36 0.61
C ARG A 230 3.09 -7.55 -0.06
N LYS A 231 2.96 -7.68 -1.38
CA LYS A 231 3.58 -8.78 -2.14
C LYS A 231 5.11 -8.75 -2.04
N THR A 232 5.73 -7.57 -2.10
CA THR A 232 7.19 -7.41 -1.94
C THR A 232 7.66 -7.79 -0.54
N LEU A 233 6.91 -7.42 0.50
CA LEU A 233 7.26 -7.74 1.89
C LEU A 233 7.20 -9.25 2.15
N HIS A 234 6.16 -9.94 1.66
CA HIS A 234 6.02 -11.38 1.82
C HIS A 234 7.15 -12.12 1.10
N MET A 235 7.48 -11.74 -0.13
CA MET A 235 8.65 -12.26 -0.85
C MET A 235 9.95 -12.08 -0.06
N LEU A 236 10.18 -10.92 0.55
CA LEU A 236 11.39 -10.62 1.32
C LEU A 236 11.45 -11.39 2.65
N MET A 237 10.31 -11.58 3.30
CA MET A 237 10.20 -12.36 4.54
C MET A 237 10.53 -13.83 4.30
N TYR A 238 9.88 -14.47 3.32
CA TYR A 238 10.13 -15.87 2.97
C TYR A 238 11.55 -16.08 2.43
N PHE A 239 12.12 -15.13 1.68
CA PHE A 239 13.53 -15.14 1.29
C PHE A 239 14.46 -15.18 2.51
N THR A 240 14.17 -14.33 3.50
CA THR A 240 15.00 -14.21 4.70
C THR A 240 14.87 -15.42 5.61
N PHE A 241 13.66 -15.90 5.88
CA PHE A 241 13.43 -17.10 6.68
C PHE A 241 14.03 -18.35 6.04
N THR A 242 13.90 -18.50 4.72
CA THR A 242 14.57 -19.58 3.99
C THR A 242 16.08 -19.49 4.15
N SER A 243 16.65 -18.29 4.01
CA SER A 243 18.11 -18.08 4.17
C SER A 243 18.60 -18.37 5.58
N LEU A 244 17.86 -17.97 6.62
CA LEU A 244 18.19 -18.24 8.01
C LEU A 244 18.08 -19.74 8.34
N LEU A 245 17.05 -20.41 7.85
CA LEU A 245 16.88 -21.85 8.04
C LEU A 245 17.99 -22.63 7.34
N MET A 246 18.33 -22.28 6.09
CA MET A 246 19.45 -22.88 5.38
C MET A 246 20.79 -22.62 6.09
N PHE A 247 20.98 -21.44 6.69
CA PHE A 247 22.14 -21.16 7.53
C PHE A 247 22.21 -22.09 8.76
N GLY A 248 21.10 -22.24 9.48
CA GLY A 248 21.01 -23.15 10.63
C GLY A 248 21.28 -24.60 10.26
N ILE A 249 20.63 -25.11 9.21
CA ILE A 249 20.84 -26.48 8.70
C ILE A 249 22.30 -26.67 8.27
N ARG A 250 22.92 -25.68 7.63
CA ARG A 250 24.32 -25.76 7.24
C ARG A 250 25.24 -25.85 8.47
N ALA A 251 24.97 -25.06 9.50
CA ALA A 251 25.76 -25.08 10.74
C ALA A 251 25.61 -26.42 11.49
N ALA A 252 24.40 -26.95 11.59
CA ALA A 252 24.12 -28.18 12.33
C ALA A 252 24.49 -29.47 11.58
N ALA A 253 24.19 -29.54 10.28
CA ALA A 253 24.28 -30.78 9.49
C ALA A 253 25.33 -30.71 8.37
N LYS A 254 26.30 -29.79 8.46
CA LYS A 254 27.36 -29.55 7.46
C LYS A 254 26.83 -29.38 6.03
N GLY A 255 25.58 -28.96 5.88
CA GLY A 255 24.91 -28.74 4.59
C GLY A 255 24.37 -29.99 3.89
N ARG A 256 24.35 -31.17 4.52
CA ARG A 256 23.82 -32.42 3.93
C ARG A 256 22.32 -32.35 3.61
N TYR A 257 21.57 -31.55 4.37
CA TYR A 257 20.11 -31.46 4.26
C TYR A 257 19.63 -30.06 3.86
N LEU A 258 20.46 -29.28 3.16
CA LEU A 258 20.18 -27.87 2.89
C LEU A 258 18.90 -27.63 2.08
N TRP A 259 18.47 -28.62 1.29
CA TRP A 259 17.23 -28.61 0.51
C TRP A 259 15.96 -28.69 1.38
N LEU A 260 16.07 -29.16 2.64
CA LEU A 260 14.94 -29.16 3.58
C LEU A 260 14.50 -27.75 3.95
N GLY A 261 15.38 -26.74 3.82
CA GLY A 261 15.05 -25.35 4.13
C GLY A 261 13.93 -24.82 3.23
N PRO A 262 14.16 -24.71 1.90
CA PRO A 262 13.12 -24.31 0.96
C PRO A 262 11.87 -25.19 1.01
N ALA A 263 12.02 -26.51 1.15
CA ALA A 263 10.89 -27.43 1.22
C ALA A 263 10.00 -27.18 2.45
N ALA A 264 10.60 -26.93 3.61
CA ALA A 264 9.86 -26.63 4.84
C ALA A 264 9.13 -25.29 4.74
N LEU A 265 9.76 -24.24 4.19
CA LEU A 265 9.10 -22.93 4.07
C LEU A 265 7.98 -22.92 3.02
N LEU A 266 8.06 -23.78 1.99
CA LEU A 266 6.96 -23.94 1.04
C LEU A 266 5.73 -24.55 1.71
N LEU A 267 5.93 -25.52 2.61
CA LEU A 267 4.85 -26.07 3.43
C LEU A 267 4.26 -25.02 4.38
N VAL A 268 5.10 -24.14 4.93
CA VAL A 268 4.63 -23.01 5.77
C VAL A 268 3.78 -22.04 4.94
N ALA A 269 4.17 -21.70 3.71
CA ALA A 269 3.36 -20.86 2.83
C ALA A 269 1.98 -21.47 2.52
N CYS A 270 1.93 -22.77 2.24
CA CYS A 270 0.65 -23.47 2.07
C CYS A 270 -0.18 -23.52 3.36
N ALA A 271 0.48 -23.67 4.52
CA ALA A 271 -0.19 -23.70 5.82
C ALA A 271 -0.74 -22.33 6.22
N ASP A 272 -0.11 -21.23 5.80
CA ASP A 272 -0.60 -19.88 6.03
C ASP A 272 -1.92 -19.64 5.29
N GLU A 273 -2.00 -20.03 4.00
CA GLU A 273 -3.24 -19.96 3.23
C GLU A 273 -4.35 -20.84 3.80
N TYR A 274 -3.99 -22.05 4.25
CA TYR A 274 -4.93 -22.92 4.95
C TYR A 274 -5.45 -22.28 6.25
N HIS A 275 -4.56 -21.69 7.06
CA HIS A 275 -4.94 -20.99 8.29
C HIS A 275 -5.86 -19.80 8.00
N GLN A 276 -5.57 -19.03 6.96
CA GLN A 276 -6.36 -17.88 6.59
C GLN A 276 -7.76 -18.24 6.04
N ALA A 277 -7.99 -19.48 5.61
CA ALA A 277 -9.32 -19.98 5.26
C ALA A 277 -10.29 -20.04 6.47
N PHE A 278 -9.76 -19.98 7.70
CA PHE A 278 -10.56 -19.95 8.93
C PHE A 278 -10.82 -18.53 9.44
N ILE A 279 -10.32 -17.49 8.76
CA ILE A 279 -10.56 -16.09 9.10
C ILE A 279 -11.82 -15.61 8.37
N PRO A 280 -12.88 -15.18 9.07
CA PRO A 280 -14.11 -14.70 8.45
C PRO A 280 -13.84 -13.55 7.47
N GLY A 281 -14.34 -13.66 6.23
CA GLY A 281 -14.18 -12.65 5.19
C GLY A 281 -12.87 -12.74 4.38
N ARG A 282 -11.97 -13.68 4.69
CA ARG A 282 -10.73 -13.92 3.94
C ARG A 282 -10.88 -15.19 3.08
N THR A 283 -10.56 -15.12 1.79
CA THR A 283 -10.52 -16.28 0.90
C THR A 283 -9.08 -16.76 0.70
N PRO A 284 -8.79 -18.08 0.86
CA PRO A 284 -7.48 -18.62 0.53
C PRO A 284 -7.20 -18.44 -0.96
N SER A 285 -5.98 -18.01 -1.29
CA SER A 285 -5.57 -17.75 -2.67
C SER A 285 -4.32 -18.53 -3.03
N PHE A 286 -4.42 -19.28 -4.11
CA PHE A 286 -3.25 -19.95 -4.70
C PHE A 286 -2.19 -18.94 -5.16
N GLU A 287 -2.60 -17.73 -5.57
CA GLU A 287 -1.70 -16.67 -6.02
C GLU A 287 -0.83 -16.13 -4.87
N ASP A 288 -1.31 -16.20 -3.64
CA ASP A 288 -0.55 -15.79 -2.45
C ASP A 288 0.58 -16.81 -2.17
N VAL A 289 0.31 -18.13 -2.24
CA VAL A 289 1.35 -19.17 -2.16
C VAL A 289 2.42 -19.00 -3.24
N LEU A 290 2.00 -18.71 -4.48
CA LEU A 290 2.93 -18.47 -5.58
C LEU A 290 3.82 -17.26 -5.31
N THR A 291 3.26 -16.20 -4.73
CA THR A 291 4.01 -14.99 -4.38
C THR A 291 5.09 -15.32 -3.34
N ASP A 292 4.74 -16.03 -2.27
CA ASP A 292 5.68 -16.40 -1.21
C ASP A 292 6.80 -17.30 -1.72
N SER A 293 6.44 -18.22 -2.62
CA SER A 293 7.36 -19.16 -3.25
C SER A 293 8.48 -18.46 -4.04
N ILE A 294 8.23 -17.27 -4.62
CA ILE A 294 9.25 -16.49 -5.32
C ILE A 294 10.41 -16.15 -4.37
N GLY A 295 10.10 -15.71 -3.14
CA GLY A 295 11.12 -15.42 -2.12
C GLY A 295 11.97 -16.64 -1.76
N ILE A 296 11.32 -17.80 -1.60
CA ILE A 296 11.95 -19.08 -1.29
C ILE A 296 12.92 -19.50 -2.40
N VAL A 297 12.48 -19.42 -3.66
CA VAL A 297 13.29 -19.79 -4.84
C VAL A 297 14.50 -18.88 -4.97
N LEU A 298 14.33 -17.56 -4.83
CA LEU A 298 15.42 -16.59 -4.89
C LEU A 298 16.48 -16.85 -3.81
N ALA A 299 16.06 -17.22 -2.59
CA ALA A 299 16.99 -17.61 -1.52
C ALA A 299 17.77 -18.87 -1.89
N GLY A 300 17.09 -19.90 -2.42
CA GLY A 300 17.72 -21.13 -2.90
C GLY A 300 18.77 -20.88 -3.97
N ILE A 301 18.47 -20.04 -4.97
CA ILE A 301 19.40 -19.65 -6.04
C ILE A 301 20.63 -18.95 -5.45
N LEU A 302 20.43 -17.96 -4.57
CA LEU A 302 21.54 -17.23 -3.94
C LEU A 302 22.47 -18.19 -3.19
N TRP A 303 21.92 -19.09 -2.39
CA TRP A 303 22.69 -20.08 -1.65
C TRP A 303 23.44 -21.04 -2.57
N GLY A 304 22.82 -21.49 -3.66
CA GLY A 304 23.47 -22.28 -4.70
C GLY A 304 24.70 -21.58 -5.29
N LEU A 305 24.58 -20.30 -5.61
CA LEU A 305 25.68 -19.48 -6.12
C LEU A 305 26.80 -19.29 -5.09
N LEU A 306 26.45 -18.98 -3.83
CA LEU A 306 27.42 -18.78 -2.75
C LEU A 306 28.24 -20.05 -2.47
N LEU A 307 27.60 -21.22 -2.48
CA LEU A 307 28.25 -22.50 -2.26
C LEU A 307 29.12 -22.92 -3.46
N ARG A 308 28.65 -22.67 -4.69
CA ARG A 308 29.44 -22.91 -5.91
C ARG A 308 30.72 -22.08 -5.92
N ASN A 309 30.65 -20.81 -5.50
CA ASN A 309 31.80 -19.93 -5.48
C ASN A 309 32.83 -20.31 -4.41
N LYS A 310 32.38 -20.80 -3.24
CA LYS A 310 33.30 -21.36 -2.22
C LYS A 310 34.04 -22.61 -2.69
N ARG A 311 33.38 -23.51 -3.43
CA ARG A 311 34.03 -24.71 -3.99
C ARG A 311 35.10 -24.36 -5.04
N ARG A 312 34.83 -23.35 -5.87
CA ARG A 312 35.81 -22.86 -6.86
C ARG A 312 37.07 -22.26 -6.24
N HIS A 313 36.93 -21.55 -5.12
CA HIS A 313 38.09 -21.02 -4.39
C HIS A 313 38.83 -22.10 -3.60
N ALA A 314 38.17 -23.16 -3.12
CA ALA A 314 38.83 -24.27 -2.44
C ALA A 314 39.53 -25.26 -3.40
N GLY A 315 39.11 -25.31 -4.67
CA GLY A 315 39.73 -26.14 -5.72
C GLY A 315 40.73 -25.40 -6.61
N GLY A 316 41.00 -24.11 -6.34
CA GLY A 316 41.96 -23.29 -7.07
C GLY A 316 43.36 -23.25 -6.48
N ASP A 317 43.60 -23.96 -5.37
CA ASP A 317 44.90 -24.08 -4.69
C ASP A 317 45.59 -25.42 -5.01
N LEU A 318 45.62 -25.81 -6.29
CA LEU A 318 46.55 -26.80 -6.85
C LEU A 318 46.81 -26.42 -8.32
N PRO A 319 48.05 -26.38 -8.84
CA PRO A 319 49.36 -26.64 -8.23
C PRO A 319 50.14 -25.40 -7.76
#